data_AF-A0A2T6GGW8-F1
#
_entry.id   AF-A0A2T6GGW8-F1
#
_cell.length_a   1.000
_cell.length_b   1.000
_cell.length_c   1.000
_cell.angle_alpha   90.00
_cell.angle_beta   90.00
_cell.angle_gamma   90.00
#
_symmetry.space_group_name_H-M   'P 1'
#
loop_
_entity.id
_entity.type
_entity.pdbx_description
1 polymer ?
#
loop_
_entity_poly.entity_id
_entity_poly.type
_entity_poly.pdbx_seq_one_letter_code
_entity_poly.pdbx_strand_id
1 'polypeptide(L)'
;MNTLPRTASLASLLAALALLGACSSVTREIRQEPTITSAGILAFRDICLKSAPSFAGAETAARAHGILELTDAGFAKMGMNEDQTLGVQVQAGKECAITTPSQNDSSLTQQFLSMAGKFSSTPLAQSVPTKITLDGQTFILMHDRRGGEAYVLLKAP
;
A
#
# COMPACT_ATOMS: atom_id res chain seq x y z
N MET A 1 54.66 -1.90 -66.27
CA MET A 1 54.32 -2.81 -65.16
C MET A 1 54.52 -2.03 -63.88
N ASN A 2 53.42 -1.57 -63.27
CA ASN A 2 53.46 -0.60 -62.19
C ASN A 2 53.63 -1.26 -60.81
N THR A 3 54.51 -0.59 -60.06
CA THR A 3 54.83 -0.56 -58.63
C THR A 3 53.64 -0.50 -57.66
N LEU A 4 53.75 -1.25 -56.55
CA LEU A 4 53.24 -0.93 -55.19
C LEU A 4 54.00 0.31 -54.62
N PRO A 5 53.54 1.08 -53.59
CA PRO A 5 52.96 0.57 -52.32
C PRO A 5 52.00 1.55 -51.55
N ARG A 6 51.73 1.21 -50.28
CA ARG A 6 51.58 2.06 -49.06
C ARG A 6 50.23 2.07 -48.31
N THR A 7 50.19 1.21 -47.29
CA THR A 7 49.82 1.45 -45.86
C THR A 7 49.24 2.82 -45.44
N ALA A 8 48.01 2.80 -44.89
CA ALA A 8 47.40 3.72 -43.90
C ALA A 8 45.91 3.31 -43.76
N SER A 9 45.20 3.24 -42.65
CA SER A 9 45.41 3.59 -41.24
C SER A 9 44.42 2.74 -40.43
N LEU A 10 44.89 1.69 -39.75
CA LEU A 10 44.08 0.86 -38.84
C LEU A 10 43.88 1.49 -37.44
N ALA A 11 44.38 2.70 -37.23
CA ALA A 11 44.44 3.32 -35.90
C ALA A 11 43.18 4.09 -35.48
N SER A 12 42.22 4.35 -36.38
CA SER A 12 41.07 5.22 -36.07
C SER A 12 39.82 4.52 -35.56
N LEU A 13 39.77 3.18 -35.56
CA LEU A 13 38.58 2.44 -35.10
C LEU A 13 38.58 2.07 -33.60
N LEU A 14 39.70 2.21 -32.89
CA LEU A 14 39.81 1.79 -31.48
C LEU A 14 39.43 2.87 -30.46
N ALA A 15 39.23 4.14 -30.87
CA ALA A 15 38.89 5.22 -29.95
C ALA A 15 37.37 5.40 -29.72
N ALA A 16 36.51 4.81 -30.57
CA ALA A 16 35.06 5.03 -30.50
C ALA A 16 34.31 4.04 -29.60
N LEU A 17 34.92 2.91 -29.19
CA LEU A 17 34.25 1.89 -28.37
C LEU A 17 34.42 2.09 -26.85
N ALA A 18 35.20 3.07 -26.40
CA ALA A 18 35.42 3.32 -24.97
C ALA A 18 34.35 4.21 -24.30
N LEU A 19 33.38 4.74 -25.06
CA LEU A 19 32.40 5.73 -24.56
C LEU A 19 31.01 5.15 -24.24
N LEU A 20 30.79 3.83 -24.37
CA LEU A 20 29.49 3.19 -24.13
C LEU A 20 29.38 2.45 -22.79
N GLY A 21 30.41 2.51 -21.93
CA GLY A 21 30.52 1.73 -20.69
C GLY A 21 29.98 2.39 -19.42
N ALA A 22 29.11 3.41 -19.52
CA ALA A 22 28.50 4.05 -18.36
C ALA A 22 26.97 3.88 -18.36
N CYS A 23 26.50 2.64 -18.57
CA CYS A 23 25.18 2.26 -18.10
C CYS A 23 25.27 2.24 -16.57
N SER A 24 24.86 3.33 -15.94
CA SER A 24 24.65 3.44 -14.50
C SER A 24 23.91 2.20 -14.00
N SER A 25 24.65 1.27 -13.41
CA SER A 25 24.11 0.28 -12.50
C SER A 25 23.69 1.06 -11.26
N VAL A 26 22.54 1.73 -11.34
CA VAL A 26 21.78 2.09 -10.16
C VAL A 26 21.53 0.76 -9.49
N THR A 27 22.28 0.46 -8.44
CA THR A 27 21.93 -0.58 -7.48
C THR A 27 20.59 -0.15 -6.92
N ARG A 28 19.51 -0.53 -7.60
CA ARG A 28 18.16 -0.33 -7.14
C ARG A 28 18.09 -1.27 -5.96
N GLU A 29 18.29 -0.72 -4.77
CA GLU A 29 18.03 -1.43 -3.53
C GLU A 29 16.61 -1.95 -3.67
N ILE A 30 16.48 -3.25 -3.92
CA ILE A 30 15.18 -3.90 -4.05
C ILE A 30 14.64 -3.86 -2.63
N ARG A 31 13.94 -2.78 -2.27
CA ARG A 31 13.18 -2.73 -1.02
C ARG A 31 12.22 -3.89 -1.10
N GLN A 32 12.54 -4.95 -0.37
CA GLN A 32 11.73 -6.13 -0.29
C GLN A 32 10.36 -5.69 0.23
N GLU A 33 9.30 -6.10 -0.48
CA GLU A 33 7.95 -5.76 -0.08
C GLU A 33 7.70 -6.34 1.33
N PRO A 34 7.18 -5.54 2.28
CA PRO A 34 6.94 -6.04 3.61
C PRO A 34 5.93 -7.19 3.55
N THR A 35 6.27 -8.30 4.22
CA THR A 35 5.31 -9.39 4.40
C THR A 35 4.21 -8.92 5.33
N ILE A 36 2.95 -9.07 4.92
CA ILE A 36 1.81 -8.66 5.73
C ILE A 36 1.49 -9.77 6.72
N THR A 37 1.66 -9.49 8.01
CA THR A 37 1.42 -10.46 9.09
C THR A 37 0.33 -10.01 10.06
N SER A 38 0.05 -8.70 10.15
CA SER A 38 -0.98 -8.16 11.04
C SER A 38 -2.39 -8.57 10.63
N ALA A 39 -3.12 -9.20 11.54
CA ALA A 39 -4.54 -9.53 11.37
C ALA A 39 -5.40 -8.27 11.11
N GLY A 40 -5.08 -7.15 11.79
CA GLY A 40 -5.78 -5.87 11.57
C GLY A 40 -5.60 -5.33 10.16
N ILE A 41 -4.42 -5.47 9.56
CA ILE A 41 -4.15 -5.03 8.18
C ILE A 41 -4.87 -5.94 7.17
N LEU A 42 -4.92 -7.25 7.43
CA LEU A 42 -5.68 -8.19 6.60
C LEU A 42 -7.19 -7.95 6.68
N ALA A 43 -7.71 -7.71 7.88
CA ALA A 43 -9.10 -7.30 8.09
C ALA A 43 -9.40 -5.98 7.37
N PHE A 44 -8.51 -4.99 7.46
CA PHE A 44 -8.68 -3.71 6.77
C PHE A 44 -8.73 -3.87 5.24
N ARG A 45 -7.89 -4.73 4.67
CA ARG A 45 -7.96 -5.08 3.25
C ARG A 45 -9.33 -5.62 2.88
N ASP A 46 -9.80 -6.62 3.63
CA ASP A 46 -11.00 -7.36 3.26
C ASP A 46 -12.28 -6.57 3.53
N ILE A 47 -12.30 -5.80 4.60
CA ILE A 47 -13.47 -5.07 5.08
C ILE A 47 -13.53 -3.68 4.49
N CYS A 48 -12.43 -2.92 4.47
CA CYS A 48 -12.43 -1.51 4.05
C CYS A 48 -12.01 -1.33 2.59
N LEU A 49 -10.84 -1.84 2.18
CA LEU A 49 -10.33 -1.59 0.82
C LEU A 49 -11.20 -2.26 -0.27
N LYS A 50 -11.63 -3.50 -0.05
CA LYS A 50 -12.46 -4.24 -1.03
C LYS A 50 -13.91 -3.77 -1.09
N SER A 51 -14.39 -3.05 -0.08
CA SER A 51 -15.78 -2.55 -0.03
C SER A 51 -15.88 -1.06 -0.37
N ALA A 52 -14.76 -0.35 -0.43
CA ALA A 52 -14.68 1.00 -0.97
C ALA A 52 -15.23 1.02 -2.42
N PRO A 53 -15.78 2.16 -2.88
CA PRO A 53 -15.87 3.43 -2.16
C PRO A 53 -17.13 3.56 -1.27
N SER A 54 -18.09 2.65 -1.38
CA SER A 54 -19.39 2.75 -0.69
C SER A 54 -19.40 2.13 0.71
N PHE A 55 -18.50 1.18 0.97
CA PHE A 55 -18.46 0.32 2.14
C PHE A 55 -19.65 -0.65 2.29
N ALA A 56 -20.45 -0.84 1.25
CA ALA A 56 -21.66 -1.68 1.32
C ALA A 56 -21.35 -3.16 1.66
N GLY A 57 -20.21 -3.68 1.23
CA GLY A 57 -19.79 -5.06 1.51
C GLY A 57 -19.08 -5.27 2.85
N ALA A 58 -18.83 -4.20 3.62
CA ALA A 58 -17.99 -4.26 4.81
C ALA A 58 -18.58 -5.18 5.90
N GLU A 59 -19.89 -5.09 6.15
CA GLU A 59 -20.58 -5.92 7.14
C GLU A 59 -20.49 -7.42 6.82
N THR A 60 -20.70 -7.79 5.55
CA THR A 60 -20.56 -9.19 5.11
C THR A 60 -19.12 -9.66 5.22
N ALA A 61 -18.15 -8.83 4.84
CA ALA A 61 -16.73 -9.17 4.93
C ALA A 61 -16.24 -9.33 6.37
N ALA A 62 -16.78 -8.56 7.31
CA ALA A 62 -16.41 -8.58 8.72
C ALA A 62 -16.66 -9.95 9.38
N ARG A 63 -17.67 -10.69 8.91
CA ARG A 63 -17.99 -12.05 9.41
C ARG A 63 -16.85 -13.04 9.19
N ALA A 64 -16.07 -12.89 8.12
CA ALA A 64 -14.90 -13.73 7.86
C ALA A 64 -13.78 -13.51 8.89
N HIS A 65 -13.85 -12.43 9.67
CA HIS A 65 -12.91 -12.08 10.73
C HIS A 65 -13.53 -12.24 12.14
N GLY A 66 -14.63 -12.99 12.25
CA GLY A 66 -15.27 -13.29 13.54
C GLY A 66 -16.16 -12.16 14.09
N ILE A 67 -16.37 -11.08 13.34
CA ILE A 67 -17.29 -9.99 13.72
C ILE A 67 -18.68 -10.35 13.17
N LEU A 68 -19.52 -10.93 14.03
CA LEU A 68 -20.79 -11.53 13.60
C LEU A 68 -21.85 -10.50 13.23
N GLU A 69 -21.89 -9.38 13.95
CA GLU A 69 -22.88 -8.32 13.79
C GLU A 69 -22.24 -6.94 13.92
N LEU A 70 -22.77 -5.97 13.16
CA LEU A 70 -22.46 -4.55 13.34
C LEU A 70 -23.70 -3.82 13.84
N THR A 71 -23.60 -3.25 15.04
CA THR A 71 -24.65 -2.46 15.66
C THR A 71 -24.58 -1.03 15.17
N ASP A 72 -25.73 -0.46 14.79
CA ASP A 72 -25.83 0.96 14.45
C ASP A 72 -25.76 1.81 15.73
N ALA A 73 -24.73 2.65 15.83
CA ALA A 73 -24.53 3.59 16.93
C ALA A 73 -25.04 5.02 16.63
N GLY A 74 -25.79 5.19 15.54
CA GLY A 74 -26.37 6.47 15.11
C GLY A 74 -25.45 7.34 14.25
N PHE A 75 -24.13 7.15 14.33
CA PHE A 75 -23.14 7.85 13.51
C PHE A 75 -22.32 6.92 12.60
N ALA A 76 -22.20 5.65 12.99
CA ALA A 76 -21.54 4.57 12.27
C ALA A 76 -22.07 3.21 12.75
N LYS A 77 -21.91 2.17 11.94
CA LYS A 77 -22.06 0.78 12.34
C LYS A 77 -20.76 0.29 12.98
N MET A 78 -20.84 -0.39 14.12
CA MET A 78 -19.68 -0.86 14.86
C MET A 78 -19.85 -2.30 15.33
N GLY A 79 -18.75 -3.04 15.40
CA GLY A 79 -18.75 -4.39 15.94
C GLY A 79 -17.34 -4.83 16.32
N MET A 80 -17.28 -5.88 17.13
CA MET A 80 -16.04 -6.56 17.51
C MET A 80 -16.20 -8.06 17.34
N ASN A 81 -15.07 -8.75 17.21
CA ASN A 81 -15.05 -10.20 17.35
C ASN A 81 -15.24 -10.62 18.82
N GLU A 82 -15.48 -11.91 19.05
CA GLU A 82 -15.85 -12.45 20.37
C GLU A 82 -14.82 -12.13 21.47
N ASP A 83 -13.52 -12.19 21.14
CA ASP A 83 -12.42 -11.90 22.08
C ASP A 83 -12.05 -10.41 22.18
N GLN A 84 -12.77 -9.54 21.46
CA GLN A 84 -12.59 -8.08 21.46
C GLN A 84 -11.19 -7.61 20.99
N THR A 85 -10.47 -8.44 20.24
CA THR A 85 -9.14 -8.08 19.72
C THR A 85 -9.18 -7.45 18.32
N LEU A 86 -10.34 -7.47 17.66
CA LEU A 86 -10.55 -6.87 16.35
C LEU A 86 -11.88 -6.13 16.31
N GLY A 87 -11.83 -4.82 16.12
CA GLY A 87 -12.99 -3.97 15.95
C GLY A 87 -13.11 -3.43 14.52
N VAL A 88 -14.33 -3.12 14.11
CA VAL A 88 -14.64 -2.40 12.88
C VAL A 88 -15.62 -1.27 13.16
N GLN A 89 -15.39 -0.15 12.49
CA GLN A 89 -16.32 0.97 12.39
C GLN A 89 -16.56 1.29 10.91
N VAL A 90 -17.82 1.40 10.50
CA VAL A 90 -18.20 1.71 9.12
C VAL A 90 -19.24 2.82 9.10
N GLN A 91 -18.91 3.92 8.42
CA GLN A 91 -19.84 4.94 8.02
C GLN A 91 -19.98 4.92 6.49
N ALA A 92 -21.16 4.52 6.01
CA ALA A 92 -21.40 4.30 4.58
C ALA A 92 -20.95 5.48 3.70
N GLY A 93 -20.13 5.17 2.70
CA GLY A 93 -19.55 6.15 1.76
C GLY A 93 -18.65 7.22 2.37
N LYS A 94 -18.28 7.14 3.66
CA LYS A 94 -17.52 8.17 4.37
C LYS A 94 -16.27 7.63 5.06
N GLU A 95 -16.40 6.60 5.88
CA GLU A 95 -15.27 6.09 6.66
C GLU A 95 -15.38 4.58 6.85
N CYS A 96 -14.24 3.90 6.83
CA CYS A 96 -14.10 2.55 7.33
C CYS A 96 -12.82 2.45 8.15
N ALA A 97 -12.92 1.91 9.36
CA ALA A 97 -11.79 1.75 10.26
C ALA A 97 -11.75 0.36 10.87
N ILE A 98 -10.53 -0.13 11.08
CA ILE A 98 -10.25 -1.36 11.82
C ILE A 98 -9.39 -1.01 13.03
N THR A 99 -9.74 -1.56 14.18
CA THR A 99 -8.99 -1.38 15.42
C THR A 99 -8.51 -2.71 15.99
N THR A 100 -7.32 -2.71 16.59
CA THR A 100 -6.77 -3.83 17.37
C THR A 100 -6.11 -3.32 18.64
N PRO A 101 -5.80 -4.19 19.63
CA PRO A 101 -4.82 -3.87 20.66
C PRO A 101 -3.48 -3.44 20.07
N SER A 102 -2.65 -2.77 20.87
CA SER A 102 -1.31 -2.37 20.47
C SER A 102 -0.44 -3.57 20.12
N GLN A 103 0.34 -3.43 19.05
CA GLN A 103 1.23 -4.49 18.56
C GLN A 103 2.67 -4.01 18.61
N ASN A 104 3.57 -4.84 19.15
CA ASN A 104 5.00 -4.49 19.21
C ASN A 104 5.71 -4.79 17.88
N ASP A 105 5.22 -4.20 16.80
CA ASP A 105 5.80 -4.29 15.46
C ASP A 105 5.96 -2.86 14.89
N SER A 106 7.19 -2.46 14.61
CA SER A 106 7.52 -1.15 14.05
C SER A 106 7.23 -1.04 12.55
N SER A 107 7.05 -2.18 11.87
CA SER A 107 6.82 -2.26 10.42
C SER A 107 5.35 -2.12 10.02
N LEU A 108 4.42 -2.06 10.97
CA LEU A 108 2.97 -2.05 10.70
C LEU A 108 2.52 -0.93 9.76
N THR A 109 3.04 0.29 9.92
CA THR A 109 2.71 1.39 9.00
C THR A 109 3.17 1.09 7.57
N GLN A 110 4.34 0.47 7.42
CA GLN A 110 4.86 0.13 6.10
C GLN A 110 4.10 -1.05 5.47
N GLN A 111 3.75 -2.07 6.26
CA GLN A 111 2.85 -3.14 5.85
C GLN A 111 1.50 -2.58 5.38
N PHE A 112 0.92 -1.65 6.16
CA PHE A 112 -0.37 -1.03 5.87
C PHE A 112 -0.33 -0.24 4.56
N LEU A 113 0.67 0.61 4.37
CA LEU A 113 0.87 1.37 3.13
C LEU A 113 1.12 0.44 1.95
N SER A 114 1.94 -0.61 2.11
CA SER A 114 2.18 -1.60 1.04
C SER A 114 0.89 -2.30 0.61
N MET A 115 0.04 -2.69 1.57
CA MET A 115 -1.26 -3.30 1.30
C MET A 115 -2.17 -2.34 0.54
N ALA A 116 -2.35 -1.11 1.03
CA ALA A 116 -3.26 -0.15 0.42
C ALA A 116 -2.77 0.30 -0.96
N GLY A 117 -1.46 0.34 -1.18
CA GLY A 117 -0.86 0.67 -2.46
C GLY A 117 -1.22 -0.28 -3.60
N LYS A 118 -1.62 -1.53 -3.28
CA LYS A 118 -2.11 -2.50 -4.28
C LYS A 118 -3.49 -2.17 -4.82
N PHE A 119 -4.27 -1.38 -4.10
CA PHE A 119 -5.63 -0.99 -4.46
C PHE A 119 -5.69 0.42 -5.06
N SER A 120 -4.72 1.26 -4.73
CA SER A 120 -4.69 2.65 -5.16
C SER A 120 -4.32 2.80 -6.64
N SER A 121 -5.04 3.67 -7.35
CA SER A 121 -4.67 4.12 -8.69
C SER A 121 -3.68 5.29 -8.68
N THR A 122 -3.38 5.87 -7.51
CA THR A 122 -2.36 6.91 -7.33
C THR A 122 -1.15 6.39 -6.58
N PRO A 123 0.06 6.93 -6.82
CA PRO A 123 1.24 6.63 -6.00
C PRO A 123 0.98 6.92 -4.52
N LEU A 124 1.43 6.02 -3.64
CA LEU A 124 1.35 6.22 -2.19
C LEU A 124 2.59 6.94 -1.66
N ALA A 125 2.38 7.82 -0.68
CA ALA A 125 3.47 8.36 0.13
C ALA A 125 4.06 7.28 1.05
N GLN A 126 5.25 7.56 1.61
CA GLN A 126 5.95 6.64 2.52
C GLN A 126 5.48 6.76 3.99
N SER A 127 4.58 7.69 4.29
CA SER A 127 4.05 7.94 5.63
C SER A 127 2.55 8.21 5.59
N VAL A 128 1.90 8.06 6.75
CA VAL A 128 0.51 8.47 6.99
C VAL A 128 0.46 9.79 7.77
N PRO A 129 -0.60 10.60 7.64
CA PRO A 129 -1.73 10.41 6.73
C PRO A 129 -1.33 10.61 5.26
N THR A 130 -1.98 9.88 4.35
CA THR A 130 -1.72 10.02 2.90
C THR A 130 -2.98 9.85 2.07
N LYS A 131 -3.01 10.44 0.87
CA LYS A 131 -4.15 10.32 -0.04
C LYS A 131 -3.96 9.12 -0.97
N ILE A 132 -5.05 8.40 -1.21
CA ILE A 132 -5.13 7.34 -2.22
C ILE A 132 -6.40 7.51 -3.04
N THR A 133 -6.42 6.98 -4.25
CA THR A 133 -7.61 6.94 -5.10
C THR A 133 -8.05 5.49 -5.30
N LEU A 134 -9.30 5.20 -4.94
CA LEU A 134 -9.96 3.90 -5.11
C LEU A 134 -11.20 4.12 -5.97
N ASP A 135 -11.30 3.45 -7.13
CA ASP A 135 -12.43 3.57 -8.06
C ASP A 135 -12.82 5.02 -8.37
N GLY A 136 -11.82 5.89 -8.59
CA GLY A 136 -12.02 7.31 -8.88
C GLY A 136 -12.37 8.19 -7.67
N GLN A 137 -12.60 7.60 -6.48
CA GLN A 137 -12.83 8.33 -5.25
C GLN A 137 -11.53 8.50 -4.46
N THR A 138 -11.25 9.73 -4.02
CA THR A 138 -10.11 10.03 -3.15
C THR A 138 -10.45 9.75 -1.69
N PHE A 139 -9.53 9.07 -1.00
CA PHE A 139 -9.56 8.80 0.42
C PHE A 139 -8.25 9.23 1.09
N ILE A 140 -8.29 9.42 2.40
CA ILE A 140 -7.17 9.64 3.31
C ILE A 140 -6.97 8.34 4.10
N LEU A 141 -5.81 7.72 3.95
CA LEU A 141 -5.34 6.64 4.80
C LEU A 141 -4.70 7.22 6.06
N MET A 142 -5.05 6.66 7.21
CA MET A 142 -4.46 7.01 8.50
C MET A 142 -4.13 5.74 9.29
N HIS A 143 -3.08 5.81 10.10
CA HIS A 143 -2.72 4.78 11.06
C HIS A 143 -2.35 5.45 12.39
N ASP A 144 -3.16 5.26 13.42
CA ASP A 144 -2.89 5.72 14.79
C ASP A 144 -2.48 4.53 15.67
N ARG A 145 -1.50 4.76 16.54
CA ARG A 145 -0.91 3.74 17.42
C ARG A 145 -1.10 4.05 18.91
N ARG A 146 -1.86 5.09 19.24
CA ARG A 146 -2.08 5.56 20.62
C ARG A 146 -3.25 4.80 21.25
N GLY A 147 -2.96 3.90 22.19
CA GLY A 147 -3.98 3.12 22.91
C GLY A 147 -4.51 1.89 22.15
N GLY A 148 -3.86 1.51 21.05
CA GLY A 148 -4.24 0.42 20.15
C GLY A 148 -3.61 0.66 18.78
N GLU A 149 -3.92 -0.18 17.79
CA GLU A 149 -3.71 0.14 16.38
C GLU A 149 -5.06 0.52 15.76
N ALA A 150 -5.12 1.62 15.01
CA ALA A 150 -6.30 2.05 14.28
C ALA A 150 -5.93 2.34 12.82
N TYR A 151 -6.44 1.53 11.90
CA TYR A 151 -6.26 1.68 10.45
C TYR A 151 -7.52 2.29 9.86
N VAL A 152 -7.43 3.48 9.25
CA VAL A 152 -8.60 4.25 8.82
C VAL A 152 -8.51 4.58 7.34
N LEU A 153 -9.65 4.46 6.65
CA LEU A 153 -9.89 4.96 5.32
C LEU A 153 -11.02 5.99 5.38
N LEU A 154 -10.68 7.27 5.23
CA LEU A 154 -11.62 8.39 5.32
C LEU A 154 -11.81 9.03 3.95
N LYS A 155 -13.03 9.20 3.47
CA LYS A 155 -13.31 9.89 2.22
C LYS A 155 -12.81 11.33 2.29
N ALA A 156 -12.01 11.73 1.30
CA ALA A 156 -11.56 13.10 1.20
C ALA A 156 -12.76 14.02 0.86
N PRO A 157 -12.78 15.25 1.40
CA PRO A 157 -13.83 16.23 1.12
C PRO A 157 -13.87 16.64 -0.35
#